data_AF-P96957-F1
#
_entry.id   AF-P96957-F1
#
_cell.length_a   1.000
_cell.length_b   1.000
_cell.length_c   1.000
_cell.angle_alpha   90.00
_cell.angle_beta   90.00
_cell.angle_gamma   90.00
#
_symmetry.space_group_name_H-M   'P 1'
#
loop_
_entity.id
_entity.type
_entity.pdbx_description
1 polymer ?
#
loop_
_entity_poly.entity_id
_entity_poly.type
_entity_poly.pdbx_seq_one_letter_code
_entity_poly.pdbx_strand_id
1 'polypeptide(L)'
;MTDSTDIEIPDEPWMSHAFISKLMTQVSLPYRRPKNGIKEVVRRNGTLTAKFTATGDSLPYGKYPRLFEMYACTIVTNGDPRLDPETRTLNFGTTFREFLRLLNIEIGGRQLKTITPQLDNLFRCAYTISNDTVSTSNGVAFTVATRWQIDWLRNEPQERGLFENWVQFSQEYIDYLRDSPVPVDLSIVAKLNSPMSLDVYWWLTRRYSYLHERQSITWQQLYSQFGSTNILPAFKQSFRKAVYDVEYVYPQAQILCGRNYVTIYPSETSVATTAQTRLAKSRDRLEQKAAKPRSVT
;
A
#
# COMPACT_ATOMS: atom_id res chain seq x y z
N MET A 1 20.45 39.23 -1.95
CA MET A 1 19.50 39.04 -0.82
C MET A 1 18.38 38.16 -1.33
N THR A 2 18.17 37.07 -0.61
CA THR A 2 17.33 35.91 -0.91
C THR A 2 15.84 36.24 -0.86
N ASP A 3 15.13 36.04 -1.98
CA ASP A 3 13.67 35.93 -1.99
C ASP A 3 13.30 34.45 -2.22
N SER A 4 12.95 33.79 -1.12
CA SER A 4 12.63 32.37 -1.04
C SER A 4 11.30 32.07 -1.75
N THR A 5 11.32 30.99 -2.54
CA THR A 5 10.19 30.44 -3.31
C THR A 5 9.59 29.22 -2.59
N ASP A 6 9.74 29.17 -1.27
CA ASP A 6 9.38 27.98 -0.48
C ASP A 6 7.88 27.92 -0.19
N ILE A 7 7.31 26.75 -0.43
CA ILE A 7 5.95 26.39 -0.06
C ILE A 7 5.93 26.20 1.46
N GLU A 8 5.11 26.97 2.17
CA GLU A 8 4.85 26.75 3.60
C GLU A 8 4.26 25.35 3.81
N ILE A 9 4.96 24.56 4.62
CA ILE A 9 4.49 23.26 5.11
C ILE A 9 3.51 23.55 6.26
N PRO A 10 2.25 23.08 6.19
CA PRO A 10 1.28 23.32 7.24
C PRO A 10 1.70 22.74 8.60
N ASP A 11 1.40 23.48 9.68
CA ASP A 11 1.72 23.14 11.08
C ASP A 11 0.88 21.98 11.68
N GLU A 12 0.03 21.30 10.91
CA GLU A 12 -0.83 20.20 11.41
C GLU A 12 -0.36 18.80 10.98
N PRO A 13 -0.52 17.77 11.85
CA PRO A 13 0.21 16.53 11.75
C PRO A 13 -0.36 15.60 10.68
N TRP A 14 0.36 15.45 9.57
CA TRP A 14 0.32 14.28 8.67
C TRP A 14 -1.03 13.90 8.02
N MET A 15 -1.14 14.22 6.71
CA MET A 15 -1.95 13.59 5.65
C MET A 15 -3.10 12.66 6.09
N SER A 16 -4.37 13.05 5.88
CA SER A 16 -5.54 12.16 6.07
C SER A 16 -5.52 10.88 5.22
N HIS A 17 -4.70 10.86 4.17
CA HIS A 17 -4.54 9.75 3.23
C HIS A 17 -3.06 9.35 3.05
N ALA A 18 -2.83 8.12 2.62
CA ALA A 18 -1.56 7.61 2.13
C ALA A 18 -1.74 7.02 0.72
N PHE A 19 -0.67 6.58 0.09
CA PHE A 19 -0.69 5.92 -1.20
C PHE A 19 -0.19 4.48 -1.10
N ILE A 20 -0.81 3.59 -1.87
CA ILE A 20 -0.33 2.21 -2.07
C ILE A 20 -0.14 1.96 -3.57
N SER A 21 0.83 1.12 -3.92
CA SER A 21 1.09 0.75 -5.30
C SER A 21 -0.13 0.09 -5.95
N LYS A 22 -0.30 0.32 -7.25
CA LYS A 22 -1.39 -0.30 -8.02
C LYS A 22 -1.38 -1.82 -7.91
N LEU A 23 -0.22 -2.46 -7.95
CA LEU A 23 -0.11 -3.92 -7.90
C LEU A 23 -0.66 -4.50 -6.59
N MET A 24 -0.35 -3.89 -5.44
CA MET A 24 -0.82 -4.39 -4.13
C MET A 24 -2.33 -4.28 -3.92
N THR A 25 -3.02 -3.51 -4.76
CA THR A 25 -4.49 -3.49 -4.80
C THR A 25 -5.09 -4.54 -5.74
N GLN A 26 -4.26 -5.24 -6.53
CA GLN A 26 -4.69 -6.25 -7.50
C GLN A 26 -4.32 -7.67 -7.08
N VAL A 27 -3.22 -7.83 -6.36
CA VAL A 27 -2.67 -9.09 -5.84
C VAL A 27 -1.99 -8.83 -4.51
N SER A 28 -1.73 -9.88 -3.72
CA SER A 28 -1.07 -9.71 -2.41
C SER A 28 0.18 -10.54 -2.21
N LEU A 29 1.06 -10.02 -1.36
CA LEU A 29 2.13 -10.77 -0.72
C LEU A 29 1.57 -11.93 0.12
N PRO A 30 2.37 -12.96 0.46
CA PRO A 30 1.99 -13.98 1.43
C PRO A 30 1.41 -13.40 2.73
N TYR A 31 0.29 -13.97 3.18
CA TYR A 31 -0.33 -13.60 4.46
C TYR A 31 0.52 -14.03 5.66
N ARG A 32 1.08 -15.25 5.58
CA ARG A 32 1.98 -15.85 6.58
C ARG A 32 3.30 -16.20 5.94
N ARG A 33 4.33 -16.37 6.78
CA ARG A 33 5.64 -16.86 6.34
C ARG A 33 5.46 -18.17 5.55
N PRO A 34 5.89 -18.23 4.28
CA PRO A 34 5.90 -19.48 3.54
C PRO A 34 6.75 -20.52 4.27
N LYS A 35 6.27 -21.78 4.28
CA LYS A 35 6.96 -22.91 4.91
C LYS A 35 7.76 -23.68 3.87
N ASN A 36 8.57 -24.64 4.32
CA ASN A 36 9.25 -25.63 3.48
C ASN A 36 10.18 -25.03 2.41
N GLY A 37 10.83 -23.90 2.71
CA GLY A 37 11.79 -23.29 1.80
C GLY A 37 11.17 -22.69 0.53
N ILE A 38 9.86 -22.44 0.49
CA ILE A 38 9.22 -21.75 -0.64
C ILE A 38 9.82 -20.36 -0.79
N LYS A 39 10.54 -20.14 -1.90
CA LYS A 39 11.17 -18.87 -2.27
C LYS A 39 10.47 -18.16 -3.42
N GLU A 40 9.43 -18.74 -4.00
CA GLU A 40 8.70 -18.13 -5.10
C GLU A 40 7.21 -18.24 -4.87
N VAL A 41 6.49 -17.17 -5.21
CA VAL A 41 5.03 -17.24 -5.27
C VAL A 41 4.49 -16.44 -6.45
N VAL A 42 3.51 -17.02 -7.13
CA VAL A 42 2.84 -16.42 -8.29
C VAL A 42 1.41 -16.04 -7.92
N ARG A 43 0.99 -14.84 -8.33
CA ARG A 43 -0.36 -14.31 -8.24
C ARG A 43 -0.90 -13.98 -9.61
N ARG A 44 -2.21 -14.13 -9.78
CA ARG A 44 -2.87 -13.87 -11.06
C ARG A 44 -4.17 -13.09 -10.88
N ASN A 45 -4.39 -12.11 -11.74
CA ASN A 45 -5.62 -11.33 -11.83
C ASN A 45 -5.96 -11.03 -13.30
N GLY A 46 -6.73 -11.91 -13.94
CA GLY A 46 -6.92 -11.84 -15.39
C GLY A 46 -5.60 -12.13 -16.12
N THR A 47 -5.19 -11.24 -17.02
CA THR A 47 -3.92 -11.32 -17.75
C THR A 47 -2.71 -10.93 -16.92
N LEU A 48 -2.91 -10.25 -15.78
CA LEU A 48 -1.82 -9.85 -14.89
C LEU A 48 -1.27 -11.07 -14.15
N THR A 49 0.02 -11.30 -14.27
CA THR A 49 0.80 -12.24 -13.45
C THR A 49 1.83 -11.47 -12.64
N ALA A 50 1.87 -11.72 -11.34
CA ALA A 50 2.89 -11.16 -10.44
C ALA A 50 3.62 -12.31 -9.75
N LYS A 51 4.92 -12.42 -10.01
CA LYS A 51 5.81 -13.39 -9.37
C LYS A 51 6.71 -12.64 -8.40
N PHE A 52 6.66 -13.07 -7.14
CA PHE A 52 7.57 -12.61 -6.10
C PHE A 52 8.60 -13.71 -5.85
N THR A 53 9.88 -13.35 -5.89
CA THR A 53 11.00 -14.26 -5.67
C THR A 53 11.85 -13.74 -4.53
N ALA A 54 12.12 -14.59 -3.55
CA ALA A 54 13.04 -14.31 -2.45
C ALA A 54 14.47 -14.58 -2.93
N THR A 55 15.33 -13.57 -2.86
CA THR A 55 16.78 -13.75 -3.06
C THR A 55 17.47 -14.14 -1.75
N GLY A 56 16.82 -13.92 -0.60
CA GLY A 56 17.25 -14.35 0.74
C GLY A 56 16.56 -15.62 1.24
N ASP A 57 16.26 -15.64 2.53
CA ASP A 57 15.74 -16.82 3.26
C ASP A 57 14.24 -17.06 3.07
N SER A 58 13.46 -16.00 2.85
CA SER A 58 12.00 -16.10 2.75
C SER A 58 11.42 -14.98 1.89
N LEU A 59 10.22 -15.21 1.35
CA LEU A 59 9.44 -14.15 0.72
C LEU A 59 8.99 -13.13 1.77
N PRO A 60 8.76 -11.85 1.40
CA PRO A 60 8.09 -10.92 2.30
C PRO A 60 6.68 -11.43 2.65
N TYR A 61 6.29 -11.28 3.91
CA TYR A 61 4.99 -11.74 4.41
C TYR A 61 4.49 -10.85 5.53
N GLY A 62 3.19 -10.94 5.83
CA GLY A 62 2.62 -10.25 6.98
C GLY A 62 2.40 -8.76 6.77
N LYS A 63 2.15 -8.04 7.87
CA LYS A 63 1.65 -6.66 7.86
C LYS A 63 2.75 -5.64 7.56
N TYR A 64 3.98 -5.87 8.02
CA TYR A 64 5.00 -4.82 7.96
C TYR A 64 5.54 -4.53 6.55
N PRO A 65 5.76 -5.51 5.66
CA PRO A 65 6.15 -5.23 4.27
C PRO A 65 5.09 -4.43 3.52
N ARG A 66 3.82 -4.75 3.76
CA ARG A 66 2.67 -4.04 3.20
C ARG A 66 2.64 -2.57 3.66
N LEU A 67 2.81 -2.34 4.96
CA LEU A 67 2.86 -0.98 5.50
C LEU A 67 4.09 -0.21 5.04
N PHE A 68 5.24 -0.88 4.89
CA PHE A 68 6.43 -0.26 4.34
C PHE A 68 6.24 0.12 2.87
N GLU A 69 5.60 -0.73 2.07
CA GLU A 69 5.29 -0.40 0.67
C GLU A 69 4.33 0.79 0.57
N MET A 70 3.30 0.84 1.43
CA MET A 70 2.41 2.02 1.53
C MET A 70 3.19 3.28 1.92
N TYR A 71 4.08 3.18 2.92
CA TYR A 71 4.95 4.27 3.35
C TYR A 71 5.86 4.76 2.21
N ALA A 72 6.57 3.85 1.56
CA ALA A 72 7.47 4.15 0.46
C ALA A 72 6.72 4.77 -0.73
N CYS A 73 5.56 4.20 -1.10
CA CYS A 73 4.71 4.74 -2.15
C CYS A 73 4.26 6.17 -1.83
N THR A 74 3.90 6.44 -0.57
CA THR A 74 3.50 7.77 -0.11
C THR A 74 4.64 8.78 -0.21
N ILE A 75 5.83 8.43 0.27
CA ILE A 75 7.04 9.28 0.17
C ILE A 75 7.36 9.59 -1.29
N VAL A 76 7.40 8.56 -2.13
CA VAL A 76 7.74 8.69 -3.55
C VAL A 76 6.71 9.55 -4.28
N THR A 77 5.43 9.37 -3.98
CA THR A 77 4.32 10.11 -4.62
C THR A 77 4.32 11.57 -4.21
N ASN A 78 4.63 11.87 -2.94
CA ASN A 78 4.63 13.24 -2.42
C ASN A 78 5.92 14.01 -2.69
N GLY A 79 6.98 13.35 -3.17
CA GLY A 79 8.30 13.97 -3.29
C GLY A 79 8.91 14.34 -1.93
N ASP A 80 8.74 13.45 -0.93
CA ASP A 80 9.23 13.70 0.42
C ASP A 80 10.77 13.91 0.42
N PRO A 81 11.29 14.98 1.08
CA PRO A 81 12.71 15.32 1.06
C PRO A 81 13.62 14.26 1.70
N ARG A 82 13.05 13.26 2.40
CA ARG A 82 13.82 12.14 2.98
C ARG A 82 14.24 11.10 1.94
N LEU A 83 13.66 11.13 0.74
CA LEU A 83 14.10 10.34 -0.39
C LEU A 83 15.06 11.19 -1.23
N ASP A 84 16.33 10.82 -1.25
CA ASP A 84 17.30 11.41 -2.16
C ASP A 84 16.96 10.97 -3.60
N PRO A 85 16.60 11.90 -4.50
CA PRO A 85 16.20 11.56 -5.87
C PRO A 85 17.35 11.07 -6.75
N GLU A 86 18.60 11.46 -6.47
CA GLU A 86 19.76 11.06 -7.25
C GLU A 86 20.16 9.62 -6.93
N THR A 87 20.25 9.32 -5.63
CA THR A 87 20.69 8.00 -5.16
C THR A 87 19.54 7.01 -5.03
N ARG A 88 18.28 7.49 -4.96
CA ARG A 88 17.07 6.73 -4.60
C ARG A 88 17.15 6.12 -3.20
N THR A 89 17.87 6.80 -2.31
CA THR A 89 18.06 6.37 -0.93
C THR A 89 17.02 7.01 -0.04
N LEU A 90 16.23 6.17 0.63
CA LEU A 90 15.29 6.60 1.66
C LEU A 90 15.89 6.33 3.04
N ASN A 91 16.04 7.39 3.82
CA ASN A 91 16.36 7.30 5.24
C ASN A 91 15.06 7.15 6.05
N PHE A 92 14.82 5.95 6.61
CA PHE A 92 13.51 5.61 7.19
C PHE A 92 13.51 5.30 8.70
N GLY A 93 14.64 5.37 9.39
CA GLY A 93 14.77 4.95 10.80
C GLY A 93 13.66 5.42 11.74
N THR A 94 13.75 6.64 12.26
CA THR A 94 12.74 7.20 13.18
C THR A 94 11.39 7.44 12.51
N THR A 95 11.41 7.77 11.22
CA THR A 95 10.25 8.21 10.45
C THR A 95 9.29 7.07 10.12
N PHE A 96 9.79 5.87 9.81
CA PHE A 96 8.94 4.69 9.67
C PHE A 96 8.33 4.28 11.02
N ARG A 97 9.06 4.46 12.12
CA ARG A 97 8.52 4.23 13.46
C ARG A 97 7.41 5.22 13.79
N GLU A 98 7.57 6.49 13.45
CA GLU A 98 6.53 7.52 13.58
C GLU A 98 5.30 7.20 12.71
N PHE A 99 5.51 6.79 11.46
CA PHE A 99 4.44 6.34 10.58
C PHE A 99 3.65 5.16 11.18
N LEU A 100 4.34 4.17 11.76
CA LEU A 100 3.68 3.07 12.45
C LEU A 100 2.90 3.54 13.69
N ARG A 101 3.40 4.55 14.43
CA ARG A 101 2.64 5.16 15.54
C ARG A 101 1.36 5.86 15.05
N LEU A 102 1.39 6.55 13.91
CA LEU A 102 0.20 7.13 13.28
C LEU A 102 -0.87 6.06 12.97
N LEU A 103 -0.43 4.83 12.71
CA LEU A 103 -1.30 3.67 12.50
C LEU A 103 -1.70 2.95 13.79
N ASN A 104 -1.47 3.55 14.96
CA ASN A 104 -1.67 2.95 16.29
C ASN A 104 -0.86 1.65 16.50
N ILE A 105 0.31 1.55 15.88
CA ILE A 105 1.21 0.40 16.02
C ILE A 105 2.38 0.80 16.91
N GLU A 106 2.31 0.41 18.18
CA GLU A 106 3.40 0.62 19.12
C GLU A 106 4.56 -0.35 18.86
N ILE A 107 5.74 0.22 18.60
CA ILE A 107 6.96 -0.56 18.39
C ILE A 107 7.73 -0.67 19.72
N GLY A 108 7.64 -1.86 20.32
CA GLY A 108 8.52 -2.32 21.38
C GLY A 108 9.48 -3.43 20.91
N GLY A 109 10.39 -3.87 21.79
CA GLY A 109 11.43 -4.86 21.44
C GLY A 109 10.92 -6.19 20.88
N ARG A 110 9.72 -6.64 21.31
CA ARG A 110 9.08 -7.85 20.75
C ARG A 110 8.63 -7.65 19.30
N GLN A 111 8.13 -6.47 18.95
CA GLN A 111 7.69 -6.18 17.59
C GLN A 111 8.88 -6.01 16.64
N LEU A 112 9.98 -5.41 17.10
CA LEU A 112 11.22 -5.31 16.31
C LEU A 112 11.71 -6.68 15.83
N LYS A 113 11.67 -7.72 16.70
CA LYS A 113 12.00 -9.10 16.31
C LYS A 113 11.14 -9.66 15.15
N THR A 114 9.97 -9.08 14.90
CA THR A 114 9.07 -9.45 13.79
C THR A 114 9.22 -8.53 12.59
N ILE A 115 9.38 -7.22 12.81
CA ILE A 115 9.53 -6.20 11.76
C ILE A 115 10.83 -6.43 10.99
N THR A 116 11.95 -6.59 11.70
CA THR A 116 13.28 -6.72 11.10
C THR A 116 13.36 -7.81 10.03
N PRO A 117 13.03 -9.09 10.32
CA PRO A 117 13.10 -10.11 9.29
C PRO A 117 12.07 -9.89 8.18
N GLN A 118 10.92 -9.27 8.45
CA GLN A 118 9.94 -8.99 7.39
C GLN A 118 10.42 -7.91 6.41
N LEU A 119 11.05 -6.84 6.91
CA LEU A 119 11.63 -5.79 6.06
C LEU A 119 12.88 -6.29 5.31
N ASP A 120 13.76 -7.06 5.97
CA ASP A 120 14.91 -7.64 5.28
C ASP A 120 14.46 -8.59 4.15
N ASN A 121 13.43 -9.41 4.37
CA ASN A 121 12.83 -10.23 3.31
C ASN A 121 12.20 -9.39 2.18
N LEU A 122 11.64 -8.21 2.49
CA LEU A 122 11.11 -7.29 1.47
C LEU A 122 12.24 -6.72 0.61
N PHE A 123 13.31 -6.21 1.23
CA PHE A 123 14.44 -5.63 0.50
C PHE A 123 15.22 -6.69 -0.31
N ARG A 124 15.18 -7.94 0.14
CA ARG A 124 15.68 -9.12 -0.60
C ARG A 124 14.65 -9.75 -1.55
N CYS A 125 13.63 -9.01 -1.99
CA CYS A 125 12.63 -9.53 -2.91
C CYS A 125 12.80 -8.99 -4.32
N ALA A 126 12.67 -9.87 -5.31
CA ALA A 126 12.55 -9.54 -6.72
C ALA A 126 11.10 -9.73 -7.19
N TYR A 127 10.60 -8.76 -7.95
CA TYR A 127 9.25 -8.74 -8.50
C TYR A 127 9.37 -8.97 -10.00
N THR A 128 8.52 -9.81 -10.55
CA THR A 128 8.32 -9.96 -11.99
C THR A 128 6.84 -9.79 -12.27
N ILE A 129 6.50 -8.75 -13.01
CA ILE A 129 5.13 -8.36 -13.31
C ILE A 129 4.95 -8.46 -14.81
N SER A 130 4.00 -9.26 -15.27
CA SER A 130 3.69 -9.42 -16.68
C SER A 130 2.19 -9.31 -16.95
N ASN A 131 1.85 -8.87 -18.15
CA ASN A 131 0.54 -9.03 -18.75
C ASN A 131 0.68 -10.01 -19.90
N ASP A 132 0.17 -11.22 -19.69
CA ASP A 132 0.30 -12.30 -20.65
C ASP A 132 -1.07 -12.55 -21.28
N THR A 133 -1.13 -12.44 -22.61
CA THR A 133 -2.28 -12.82 -23.43
C THR A 133 -1.94 -14.07 -24.23
N VAL A 134 -2.86 -14.53 -25.09
CA VAL A 134 -2.60 -15.67 -25.98
C VAL A 134 -1.49 -15.36 -27.00
N SER A 135 -1.35 -14.10 -27.42
CA SER A 135 -0.47 -13.69 -28.52
C SER A 135 0.72 -12.81 -28.09
N THR A 136 0.65 -12.18 -26.92
CA THR A 136 1.68 -11.23 -26.46
C THR A 136 2.00 -11.42 -24.98
N SER A 137 3.28 -11.23 -24.65
CA SER A 137 3.76 -11.09 -23.27
C SER A 137 4.51 -9.78 -23.16
N ASN A 138 4.15 -8.97 -22.17
CA ASN A 138 4.86 -7.77 -21.80
C ASN A 138 5.05 -7.78 -20.29
N GLY A 139 6.28 -7.58 -19.82
CA GLY A 139 6.55 -7.57 -18.39
C GLY A 139 7.82 -6.81 -18.04
N VAL A 140 7.94 -6.57 -16.74
CA VAL A 140 9.07 -5.91 -16.10
C VAL A 140 9.52 -6.77 -14.92
N ALA A 141 10.82 -6.79 -14.66
CA ALA A 141 11.39 -7.44 -13.50
C ALA A 141 12.36 -6.50 -12.79
N PHE A 142 12.31 -6.46 -11.45
CA PHE A 142 13.14 -5.59 -10.64
C PHE A 142 13.31 -6.13 -9.23
N THR A 143 14.33 -5.66 -8.51
CA THR A 143 14.45 -5.86 -7.05
C THR A 143 13.85 -4.68 -6.30
N VAL A 144 13.34 -4.91 -5.10
CA VAL A 144 12.86 -3.81 -4.24
C VAL A 144 14.01 -2.87 -3.87
N ALA A 145 15.11 -3.44 -3.39
CA ALA A 145 16.31 -2.69 -3.00
C ALA A 145 17.54 -3.15 -3.77
N THR A 146 18.47 -2.23 -3.99
CA THR A 146 19.82 -2.51 -4.52
C THR A 146 20.84 -2.57 -3.38
N ARG A 147 20.65 -1.74 -2.35
CA ARG A 147 21.41 -1.75 -1.10
C ARG A 147 20.49 -1.37 0.05
N TRP A 148 20.76 -1.86 1.25
CA TRP A 148 20.05 -1.43 2.44
C TRP A 148 20.93 -1.66 3.66
N GLN A 149 20.71 -0.84 4.67
CA GLN A 149 21.26 -1.04 6.00
C GLN A 149 20.11 -0.98 6.98
N ILE A 150 20.08 -1.97 7.85
CA ILE A 150 19.09 -2.08 8.89
C ILE A 150 19.82 -2.34 10.21
N ASP A 151 19.80 -1.37 11.12
CA ASP A 151 20.28 -1.53 12.50
C ASP A 151 19.13 -1.23 13.48
N TRP A 152 18.59 -2.29 14.08
CA TRP A 152 17.49 -2.20 15.05
C TRP A 152 17.88 -2.68 16.46
N LEU A 153 19.17 -3.00 16.70
CA LEU A 153 19.62 -3.57 17.99
C LEU A 153 20.11 -2.52 18.99
N ARG A 154 20.25 -1.25 18.58
CA ARG A 154 20.60 -0.17 19.50
C ARG A 154 19.39 0.34 20.28
N ASN A 155 19.50 0.27 21.60
CA ASN A 155 18.50 0.72 22.56
C ASN A 155 18.76 2.16 23.06
N GLU A 156 19.68 2.88 22.44
CA GLU A 156 20.14 4.20 22.88
C GLU A 156 19.46 5.36 22.12
N PRO A 157 19.24 6.52 22.78
CA PRO A 157 18.73 7.72 22.13
C PRO A 157 19.68 8.15 21.01
N GLN A 158 19.13 8.35 19.81
CA GLN A 158 19.93 8.72 18.63
C GLN A 158 20.31 10.21 18.67
N GLU A 159 21.58 10.52 18.40
CA GLU A 159 22.01 11.87 18.04
C GLU A 159 21.47 12.25 16.65
N ARG A 160 21.05 13.50 16.47
CA ARG A 160 20.56 14.01 15.18
C ARG A 160 21.66 13.91 14.13
N GLY A 161 21.49 13.07 13.10
CA GLY A 161 22.35 13.05 11.90
C GLY A 161 22.93 11.69 11.50
N LEU A 162 22.85 10.67 12.36
CA LEU A 162 23.25 9.30 12.00
C LEU A 162 22.05 8.52 11.47
N PHE A 163 21.87 8.50 10.14
CA PHE A 163 20.82 7.70 9.51
C PHE A 163 21.23 6.22 9.44
N GLU A 164 21.05 5.48 10.53
CA GLU A 164 21.50 4.08 10.63
C GLU A 164 20.62 3.10 9.82
N ASN A 165 19.37 3.47 9.53
CA ASN A 165 18.42 2.66 8.75
C ASN A 165 18.06 3.37 7.43
N TRP A 166 18.54 2.81 6.33
CA TRP A 166 18.32 3.33 4.98
C TRP A 166 18.14 2.21 3.97
N VAL A 167 17.42 2.51 2.90
CA VAL A 167 17.26 1.60 1.76
C VAL A 167 17.48 2.38 0.49
N GLN A 168 18.32 1.85 -0.39
CA GLN A 168 18.49 2.32 -1.74
C GLN A 168 17.61 1.49 -2.66
N PHE A 169 16.58 2.10 -3.23
CA PHE A 169 15.65 1.44 -4.13
C PHE A 169 16.27 1.24 -5.53
N SER A 170 15.79 0.25 -6.28
CA SER A 170 16.04 0.19 -7.73
C SER A 170 15.26 1.31 -8.43
N GLN A 171 15.71 1.72 -9.62
CA GLN A 171 14.99 2.74 -10.40
C GLN A 171 13.61 2.21 -10.80
N GLU A 172 13.54 0.97 -11.22
CA GLU A 172 12.31 0.30 -11.65
C GLU A 172 11.31 0.17 -10.50
N TYR A 173 11.77 -0.01 -9.25
CA TYR A 173 10.89 0.02 -8.09
C TYR A 173 10.33 1.42 -7.82
N ILE A 174 11.12 2.49 -8.01
CA ILE A 174 10.61 3.87 -7.92
C ILE A 174 9.56 4.13 -8.99
N ASP A 175 9.82 3.73 -10.23
CA ASP A 175 8.90 3.89 -11.35
C ASP A 175 7.61 3.10 -11.11
N TYR A 176 7.73 1.89 -10.56
CA TYR A 176 6.62 1.06 -10.10
C TYR A 176 5.76 1.74 -9.03
N LEU A 177 6.37 2.37 -8.02
CA LEU A 177 5.65 3.08 -6.97
C LEU A 177 4.92 4.33 -7.51
N ARG A 178 5.47 4.95 -8.56
CA ARG A 178 4.87 6.11 -9.24
C ARG A 178 3.79 5.73 -10.27
N ASP A 179 3.76 4.49 -10.76
CA ASP A 179 2.73 4.06 -11.70
C ASP A 179 1.36 3.95 -11.02
N SER A 180 0.56 5.00 -11.21
CA SER A 180 -0.86 5.03 -10.85
C SER A 180 -1.14 4.64 -9.39
N PRO A 181 -0.51 5.29 -8.40
CA PRO A 181 -0.70 4.97 -6.98
C PRO A 181 -2.15 5.19 -6.55
N VAL A 182 -2.63 4.35 -5.64
CA VAL A 182 -4.01 4.38 -5.14
C VAL A 182 -4.05 5.08 -3.79
N PRO A 183 -4.85 6.15 -3.62
CA PRO A 183 -5.00 6.82 -2.33
C PRO A 183 -5.84 5.95 -1.37
N VAL A 184 -5.43 5.91 -0.11
CA VAL A 184 -6.06 5.13 0.98
C VAL A 184 -6.16 5.97 2.25
N ASP A 185 -7.21 5.74 3.03
CA ASP A 185 -7.51 6.46 4.27
C ASP A 185 -6.68 5.85 5.42
N LEU A 186 -5.82 6.68 6.03
CA LEU A 186 -4.96 6.23 7.13
C LEU A 186 -5.76 5.85 8.38
N SER A 187 -6.90 6.49 8.63
CA SER A 187 -7.77 6.19 9.77
C SER A 187 -8.40 4.79 9.66
N ILE A 188 -8.69 4.34 8.44
CA ILE A 188 -9.15 2.97 8.16
C ILE A 188 -7.99 2.00 8.34
N VAL A 189 -6.83 2.28 7.74
CA VAL A 189 -5.65 1.40 7.83
C VAL A 189 -5.21 1.20 9.28
N ALA A 190 -5.26 2.25 10.10
CA ALA A 190 -4.91 2.21 11.53
C ALA A 190 -5.79 1.25 12.34
N LYS A 191 -7.04 1.00 11.92
CA LYS A 191 -7.97 0.08 12.59
C LYS A 191 -7.85 -1.37 12.10
N LEU A 192 -7.15 -1.61 10.99
CA LEU A 192 -7.00 -2.94 10.39
C LEU A 192 -5.73 -3.65 10.87
N ASN A 193 -5.90 -4.78 11.57
CA ASN A 193 -4.79 -5.52 12.18
C ASN A 193 -4.27 -6.68 11.34
N SER A 194 -5.11 -7.29 10.51
CA SER A 194 -4.72 -8.45 9.71
C SER A 194 -4.19 -7.99 8.34
N PRO A 195 -3.07 -8.56 7.85
CA PRO A 195 -2.60 -8.29 6.49
C PRO A 195 -3.64 -8.57 5.41
N MET A 196 -4.48 -9.60 5.58
CA MET A 196 -5.59 -9.89 4.65
C MET A 196 -6.64 -8.77 4.65
N SER A 197 -6.93 -8.15 5.80
CA SER A 197 -7.90 -7.06 5.87
C SER A 197 -7.37 -5.80 5.18
N LEU A 198 -6.06 -5.53 5.26
CA LEU A 198 -5.42 -4.48 4.46
C LEU A 198 -5.56 -4.75 2.96
N ASP A 199 -5.23 -5.98 2.52
CA ASP A 199 -5.31 -6.36 1.11
C ASP A 199 -6.75 -6.24 0.56
N VAL A 200 -7.76 -6.67 1.33
CA VAL A 200 -9.18 -6.54 0.98
C VAL A 200 -9.59 -5.07 0.89
N TYR A 201 -9.20 -4.25 1.86
CA TYR A 201 -9.51 -2.81 1.87
C TYR A 201 -8.93 -2.10 0.65
N TRP A 202 -7.65 -2.34 0.32
CA TRP A 202 -6.98 -1.74 -0.84
C TRP A 202 -7.60 -2.20 -2.15
N TRP A 203 -7.92 -3.50 -2.24
CA TRP A 203 -8.60 -4.08 -3.39
C TRP A 203 -9.98 -3.47 -3.63
N LEU A 204 -10.78 -3.32 -2.57
CA LEU A 204 -12.09 -2.67 -2.66
C LEU A 204 -11.96 -1.20 -3.05
N THR A 205 -11.05 -0.47 -2.41
CA THR A 205 -10.81 0.96 -2.70
C THR A 205 -10.47 1.18 -4.17
N ARG A 206 -9.59 0.34 -4.74
CA ARG A 206 -9.30 0.42 -6.17
C ARG A 206 -10.49 -0.01 -7.03
N ARG A 207 -11.20 -1.09 -6.71
CA ARG A 207 -12.32 -1.54 -7.55
C ARG A 207 -13.46 -0.54 -7.59
N TYR A 208 -13.82 0.04 -6.45
CA TYR A 208 -14.89 1.02 -6.37
C TYR A 208 -14.61 2.31 -7.15
N SER A 209 -13.35 2.61 -7.51
CA SER A 209 -13.05 3.77 -8.36
C SER A 209 -13.44 3.62 -9.83
N TYR A 210 -13.69 2.39 -10.31
CA TYR A 210 -14.08 2.11 -11.71
C TYR A 210 -15.23 1.10 -11.86
N LEU A 211 -15.81 0.63 -10.75
CA LEU A 211 -16.90 -0.34 -10.79
C LEU A 211 -18.23 0.36 -11.05
N HIS A 212 -18.79 0.17 -12.25
CA HIS A 212 -20.10 0.73 -12.63
C HIS A 212 -21.27 -0.25 -12.45
N GLU A 213 -20.99 -1.56 -12.43
CA GLU A 213 -21.98 -2.62 -12.31
C GLU A 213 -21.54 -3.67 -11.29
N ARG A 214 -22.48 -4.48 -10.79
CA ARG A 214 -22.14 -5.57 -9.88
C ARG A 214 -21.16 -6.56 -10.52
N GLN A 215 -20.21 -7.07 -9.75
CA GLN A 215 -19.26 -8.06 -10.22
C GLN A 215 -19.19 -9.26 -9.29
N SER A 216 -19.37 -10.45 -9.85
CA SER A 216 -19.25 -11.73 -9.13
C SER A 216 -17.91 -12.38 -9.44
N ILE A 217 -17.14 -12.67 -8.40
CA ILE A 217 -15.77 -13.18 -8.51
C ILE A 217 -15.72 -14.53 -7.84
N THR A 218 -15.23 -15.54 -8.55
CA THR A 218 -15.12 -16.88 -7.98
C THR A 218 -14.11 -16.89 -6.84
N TRP A 219 -14.33 -17.78 -5.88
CA TRP A 219 -13.33 -18.01 -4.83
C TRP A 219 -11.98 -18.46 -5.38
N GLN A 220 -11.96 -19.15 -6.53
CA GLN A 220 -10.73 -19.58 -7.18
C GLN A 220 -9.91 -18.39 -7.70
N GLN A 221 -10.57 -17.43 -8.36
CA GLN A 221 -9.94 -16.20 -8.82
C GLN A 221 -9.39 -15.37 -7.66
N LEU A 222 -10.16 -15.22 -6.56
CA LEU A 222 -9.67 -14.56 -5.36
C LEU A 222 -8.49 -15.29 -4.73
N TYR A 223 -8.51 -16.62 -4.72
CA TYR A 223 -7.38 -17.42 -4.25
C TYR A 223 -6.13 -17.23 -5.14
N SER A 224 -6.28 -17.05 -6.44
CA SER A 224 -5.16 -16.69 -7.32
C SER A 224 -4.61 -15.27 -7.07
N GLN A 225 -5.45 -14.34 -6.57
CA GLN A 225 -5.05 -12.96 -6.24
C GLN A 225 -4.41 -12.84 -4.85
N PHE A 226 -4.98 -13.52 -3.85
CA PHE A 226 -4.68 -13.32 -2.42
C PHE A 226 -4.24 -14.57 -1.66
N GLY A 227 -4.45 -15.75 -2.26
CA GLY A 227 -4.20 -17.03 -1.62
C GLY A 227 -2.75 -17.16 -1.19
N SER A 228 -2.52 -17.82 -0.06
CA SER A 228 -1.17 -18.09 0.43
C SER A 228 -0.82 -19.56 0.24
N THR A 229 -0.07 -20.16 1.16
CA THR A 229 0.24 -21.60 1.15
C THR A 229 -0.89 -22.47 1.72
N ASN A 230 -2.02 -21.86 2.10
CA ASN A 230 -3.14 -22.53 2.75
C ASN A 230 -4.16 -23.04 1.72
N ILE A 231 -4.81 -24.16 2.02
CA ILE A 231 -5.89 -24.68 1.17
C ILE A 231 -7.06 -23.69 1.04
N LEU A 232 -7.81 -23.80 -0.07
CA LEU A 232 -8.91 -22.89 -0.41
C LEU A 232 -9.94 -22.68 0.73
N PRO A 233 -10.42 -23.71 1.46
CA PRO A 233 -11.36 -23.49 2.56
C PRO A 233 -10.82 -22.57 3.66
N ALA A 234 -9.56 -22.74 4.06
CA ALA A 234 -8.91 -21.89 5.06
C ALA A 234 -8.72 -20.46 4.54
N PHE A 235 -8.48 -20.30 3.22
CA PHE A 235 -8.48 -18.99 2.59
C PHE A 235 -9.86 -18.33 2.65
N LYS A 236 -10.94 -19.02 2.27
CA LYS A 236 -12.31 -18.47 2.34
C LYS A 236 -12.65 -17.98 3.75
N GLN A 237 -12.27 -18.74 4.78
CA GLN A 237 -12.48 -18.35 6.18
C GLN A 237 -11.71 -17.07 6.53
N SER A 238 -10.43 -17.00 6.17
CA SER A 238 -9.59 -15.83 6.44
C SER A 238 -10.08 -14.59 5.69
N PHE A 239 -10.50 -14.76 4.43
CA PHE A 239 -11.05 -13.69 3.60
C PHE A 239 -12.38 -13.18 4.15
N ARG A 240 -13.29 -14.05 4.58
CA ARG A 240 -14.56 -13.62 5.21
C ARG A 240 -14.33 -12.82 6.49
N LYS A 241 -13.38 -13.24 7.33
CA LYS A 241 -12.98 -12.48 8.51
C LYS A 241 -12.43 -11.11 8.12
N ALA A 242 -11.59 -11.05 7.10
CA ALA A 242 -11.05 -9.80 6.59
C ALA A 242 -12.15 -8.87 6.04
N VAL A 243 -13.14 -9.41 5.32
CA VAL A 243 -14.31 -8.64 4.87
C VAL A 243 -15.09 -8.08 6.04
N TYR A 244 -15.36 -8.87 7.08
CA TYR A 244 -16.02 -8.39 8.30
C TYR A 244 -15.24 -7.25 8.98
N ASP A 245 -13.92 -7.38 9.10
CA ASP A 245 -13.07 -6.32 9.67
C ASP A 245 -13.16 -5.04 8.83
N VAL A 246 -13.19 -5.17 7.49
CA VAL A 246 -13.28 -4.02 6.56
C VAL A 246 -14.65 -3.36 6.60
N GLU A 247 -15.74 -4.12 6.56
CA GLU A 247 -17.11 -3.58 6.66
C GLU A 247 -17.31 -2.80 7.97
N TYR A 248 -16.68 -3.24 9.06
CA TYR A 248 -16.74 -2.54 10.34
C TYR A 248 -16.10 -1.15 10.31
N VAL A 249 -14.99 -0.97 9.57
CA VAL A 249 -14.24 0.29 9.52
C VAL A 249 -14.53 1.14 8.28
N TYR A 250 -15.15 0.54 7.26
CA TYR A 250 -15.50 1.12 5.96
C TYR A 250 -16.95 0.73 5.60
N PRO A 251 -17.97 1.26 6.32
CA PRO A 251 -19.35 0.75 6.27
C PRO A 251 -20.05 0.89 4.91
N GLN A 252 -19.59 1.82 4.07
CA GLN A 252 -20.11 1.99 2.72
C GLN A 252 -19.74 0.83 1.80
N ALA A 253 -18.68 0.06 2.11
CA ALA A 253 -18.21 -1.06 1.29
C ALA A 253 -19.29 -2.10 1.02
N GLN A 254 -19.81 -2.12 -0.20
CA GLN A 254 -20.80 -3.10 -0.64
C GLN A 254 -20.13 -4.38 -1.17
N ILE A 255 -19.98 -5.39 -0.30
CA ILE A 255 -19.39 -6.69 -0.61
C ILE A 255 -20.21 -7.82 0.02
N LEU A 256 -20.36 -8.94 -0.68
CA LEU A 256 -21.10 -10.11 -0.20
C LEU A 256 -20.32 -11.40 -0.44
N CYS A 257 -19.98 -12.10 0.64
CA CYS A 257 -19.26 -13.38 0.58
C CYS A 257 -20.22 -14.59 0.48
N GLY A 258 -20.68 -14.92 -0.73
CA GLY A 258 -21.52 -16.08 -1.01
C GLY A 258 -20.80 -17.44 -0.94
N ARG A 259 -21.54 -18.51 -1.26
CA ARG A 259 -21.01 -19.89 -1.29
C ARG A 259 -19.96 -20.10 -2.39
N ASN A 260 -20.29 -19.65 -3.61
CA ASN A 260 -19.49 -19.87 -4.82
C ASN A 260 -18.73 -18.62 -5.29
N TYR A 261 -19.28 -17.44 -4.99
CA TYR A 261 -18.75 -16.16 -5.43
C TYR A 261 -18.65 -15.18 -4.26
N VAL A 262 -17.72 -14.25 -4.37
CA VAL A 262 -17.76 -12.97 -3.67
C VAL A 262 -18.27 -11.94 -4.66
N THR A 263 -19.33 -11.23 -4.28
CA THR A 263 -19.97 -10.23 -5.14
C THR A 263 -19.66 -8.85 -4.59
N ILE A 264 -19.27 -7.92 -5.44
CA ILE A 264 -19.11 -6.51 -5.11
C ILE A 264 -20.15 -5.70 -5.88
N TYR A 265 -20.68 -4.65 -5.24
CA TYR A 265 -21.60 -3.70 -5.86
C TYR A 265 -20.93 -2.33 -5.94
N PRO A 266 -21.30 -1.48 -6.91
CA PRO A 266 -20.84 -0.09 -6.96
C PRO A 266 -21.04 0.59 -5.61
N SER A 267 -20.00 1.28 -5.14
CA SER A 267 -19.94 1.92 -3.82
C SER A 267 -19.01 3.12 -3.86
N GLU A 268 -19.17 4.05 -2.93
CA GLU A 268 -18.25 5.17 -2.74
C GLU A 268 -16.88 4.69 -2.28
N THR A 269 -15.81 5.31 -2.78
CA THR A 269 -14.42 5.08 -2.35
C THR A 269 -14.18 5.64 -0.95
N SER A 270 -13.28 5.02 -0.19
CA SER A 270 -12.90 5.50 1.16
C SER A 270 -12.19 6.85 1.16
N VAL A 271 -11.50 7.18 0.06
CA VAL A 271 -10.90 8.49 -0.19
C VAL A 271 -11.55 9.08 -1.43
N ALA A 272 -11.85 10.38 -1.41
CA ALA A 272 -12.36 11.09 -2.57
C ALA A 272 -11.35 11.00 -3.74
N THR A 273 -11.83 10.58 -4.90
CA THR A 273 -11.03 10.54 -6.14
C THR A 273 -10.58 11.95 -6.54
N THR A 274 -9.48 12.07 -7.30
CA THR A 274 -9.04 13.36 -7.86
C THR A 274 -10.13 14.07 -8.65
N ALA A 275 -11.00 13.31 -9.34
CA ALA A 275 -12.17 13.84 -10.02
C ALA A 275 -13.18 14.44 -9.03
N GLN A 276 -13.55 13.72 -7.97
CA GLN A 276 -14.45 14.20 -6.91
C GLN A 276 -13.86 15.42 -6.18
N THR A 277 -12.57 15.40 -5.86
CA THR A 277 -11.88 16.53 -5.20
C THR A 277 -11.81 17.76 -6.11
N ARG A 278 -11.59 17.59 -7.42
CA ARG A 278 -11.63 18.70 -8.40
C ARG A 278 -13.04 19.26 -8.58
N LEU A 279 -14.05 18.40 -8.62
CA LEU A 279 -15.46 18.80 -8.69
C LEU A 279 -15.90 19.56 -7.42
N ALA A 280 -15.53 19.08 -6.24
CA ALA A 280 -15.78 19.76 -4.97
C ALA A 280 -15.12 21.14 -4.93
N LYS A 281 -13.82 21.23 -5.25
CA LYS A 281 -13.10 22.52 -5.35
C LYS A 281 -13.72 23.47 -6.38
N SER A 282 -14.24 22.94 -7.48
CA SER A 282 -14.95 23.74 -8.50
C SER A 282 -16.27 24.28 -7.96
N ARG A 283 -17.05 23.44 -7.26
CA ARG A 283 -18.32 23.83 -6.62
C ARG A 283 -18.11 24.88 -5.54
N ASP A 284 -17.13 24.68 -4.65
CA ASP A 284 -16.80 25.64 -3.58
C ASP A 284 -16.38 26.99 -4.15
N ARG A 285 -15.61 27.01 -5.25
CA ARG A 285 -15.25 28.26 -5.97
C ARG A 285 -16.47 28.96 -6.58
N LEU A 286 -17.45 28.20 -7.07
CA LEU A 286 -18.69 28.76 -7.61
C LEU A 286 -19.58 29.33 -6.51
N GLU A 287 -19.70 28.63 -5.38
CA GLU A 287 -20.45 29.07 -4.22
C GLU A 287 -19.82 30.32 -3.58
N GLN A 288 -18.49 30.38 -3.47
CA GLN A 288 -17.77 31.58 -3.01
C GLN A 288 -17.92 32.78 -3.96
N LYS A 289 -17.97 32.54 -5.28
CA LYS A 289 -18.26 33.60 -6.26
C LYS A 289 -19.70 34.09 -6.17
N ALA A 290 -20.66 33.20 -5.90
CA ALA A 290 -22.06 33.55 -5.72
C ALA A 290 -22.33 34.29 -4.40
N ALA A 291 -21.55 34.01 -3.36
CA ALA A 291 -21.65 34.66 -2.04
C ALA A 291 -20.97 36.04 -1.95
N LYS A 292 -20.23 36.47 -2.99
CA LYS A 292 -19.62 37.80 -3.02
C LYS A 292 -20.70 38.85 -3.30
N PRO A 293 -20.93 39.84 -2.41
CA PRO A 293 -21.94 40.87 -2.66
C PRO A 293 -21.57 41.65 -3.92
N ARG A 294 -22.54 41.86 -4.81
CA ARG A 294 -22.38 42.78 -5.94
C ARG A 294 -22.08 44.16 -5.36
N SER A 295 -20.91 44.71 -5.65
CA SER A 295 -20.58 46.09 -5.34
C SER A 295 -21.60 46.98 -6.05
N VAL A 296 -22.56 47.51 -5.30
CA VAL A 296 -23.48 48.53 -5.77
C VAL A 296 -22.62 49.77 -6.04
N THR A 297 -22.53 50.15 -7.31
CA THR A 297 -21.93 51.40 -7.77
C THR A 297 -23.03 52.43 -7.92
#